data_AF-A0A7V2Y126-F1
#
_entry.id   AF-A0A7V2Y126-F1
#
_cell.length_a   1.000
_cell.length_b   1.000
_cell.length_c   1.000
_cell.angle_alpha   90.00
_cell.angle_beta   90.00
_cell.angle_gamma   90.00
#
_symmetry.space_group_name_H-M   'P 1'
#
loop_
_entity.id
_entity.type
_entity.pdbx_description
1 polymer ?
#
loop_
_entity_poly.entity_id
_entity_poly.type
_entity_poly.pdbx_seq_one_letter_code
_entity_poly.pdbx_strand_id
1 'polypeptide(L)'
;MTQKAKSPDTGATKDYFELPRTVWKEINKCAAYSTGENTIEASIRFLWMNIADRTTDAPPGTSDGVLNVEDWLNVIDEAASLGVCCIVICTGDALQENPSLWTICDWAQRIHGLDVGIHARCAEIGPKEIEALKRLDRAHTWLFVNSEAYGKLAALEHEHIRVRIADVCAEDHEPPCEMPDSLVFVAPDGNLYTCGLVLGNDQYRLGHIMERPLNSVIGDPDLPHFIPKSVPHRENGCAGCPPILAKRMAEESNHPLHA
;
A
#
# COMPACT_ATOMS: atom_id res chain seq x y z
N MET A 1 -3.14 7.80 -63.60
CA MET A 1 -2.81 8.98 -62.77
C MET A 1 -3.71 8.92 -61.55
N THR A 2 -3.19 8.43 -60.43
CA THR A 2 -3.98 8.21 -59.21
C THR A 2 -3.30 8.95 -58.07
N GLN A 3 -3.90 10.05 -57.62
CA GLN A 3 -3.40 10.84 -56.50
C GLN A 3 -3.71 10.12 -55.18
N LYS A 4 -2.67 9.84 -54.39
CA LYS A 4 -2.81 9.38 -53.01
C LYS A 4 -3.05 10.59 -52.11
N ALA A 5 -4.19 10.61 -51.43
CA ALA A 5 -4.48 11.54 -50.34
C ALA A 5 -3.60 11.21 -49.12
N LYS A 6 -3.04 12.25 -48.50
CA LYS A 6 -2.19 12.18 -47.31
C LYS A 6 -3.04 12.60 -46.11
N SER A 7 -3.25 11.71 -45.15
CA SER A 7 -3.98 12.01 -43.90
C SER A 7 -3.15 12.93 -42.99
N PRO A 8 -3.81 13.79 -42.19
CA PRO A 8 -3.14 14.74 -41.31
C PRO A 8 -2.61 14.06 -40.05
N ASP A 9 -1.41 14.48 -39.67
CA ASP A 9 -0.66 14.06 -38.50
C ASP A 9 -1.31 14.65 -37.24
N THR A 10 -1.89 13.81 -36.39
CA THR A 10 -2.44 14.20 -35.10
C THR A 10 -1.30 14.45 -34.12
N GLY A 11 -1.01 15.73 -33.88
CA GLY A 11 -0.03 16.18 -32.91
C GLY A 11 -0.34 15.67 -31.50
N ALA A 12 0.41 14.67 -31.05
CA ALA A 12 0.47 14.28 -29.66
C ALA A 12 1.12 15.42 -28.86
N THR A 13 0.36 15.98 -27.91
CA THR A 13 0.90 16.85 -26.86
C THR A 13 1.89 16.04 -26.04
N LYS A 14 3.18 16.18 -26.35
CA LYS A 14 4.26 15.69 -25.50
C LYS A 14 4.22 16.45 -24.19
N ASP A 15 4.05 15.72 -23.11
CA ASP A 15 4.21 16.26 -21.77
C ASP A 15 5.70 16.51 -21.54
N TYR A 16 6.11 17.78 -21.54
CA TYR A 16 7.52 18.19 -21.52
C TYR A 16 8.16 18.10 -20.11
N PHE A 17 7.38 17.72 -19.10
CA PHE A 17 7.81 17.67 -17.71
C PHE A 17 7.86 16.25 -17.11
N GLU A 18 7.53 15.21 -17.88
CA GLU A 18 7.79 13.84 -17.44
C GLU A 18 9.30 13.56 -17.57
N LEU A 19 10.00 13.59 -16.44
CA LEU A 19 11.36 13.08 -16.37
C LEU A 19 11.33 11.60 -16.80
N PRO A 20 12.12 11.19 -17.81
CA PRO A 20 12.18 9.81 -18.23
C PRO A 20 12.44 8.90 -17.02
N ARG A 21 11.73 7.76 -16.91
CA ARG A 21 11.91 6.78 -15.81
C ARG A 21 13.39 6.38 -15.59
N THR A 22 14.22 6.53 -16.61
CA THR A 22 15.68 6.33 -16.55
C THR A 22 16.39 7.38 -15.69
N VAL A 23 15.94 8.64 -15.71
CA VAL A 23 16.47 9.71 -14.85
C VAL A 23 16.11 9.46 -13.39
N TRP A 24 14.88 9.02 -13.12
CA TRP A 24 14.47 8.61 -11.77
C TRP A 24 15.31 7.45 -11.22
N LYS A 25 15.58 6.44 -12.05
CA LYS A 25 16.47 5.33 -11.66
C LYS A 25 17.89 5.79 -11.35
N GLU A 26 18.44 6.71 -12.13
CA GLU A 26 19.78 7.25 -11.87
C GLU A 26 19.83 8.21 -10.68
N ILE A 27 18.76 8.97 -10.41
CA ILE A 27 18.64 9.77 -9.18
C ILE A 27 18.62 8.85 -7.95
N ASN A 28 17.80 7.79 -7.97
CA ASN A 28 17.74 6.82 -6.86
C ASN A 28 19.08 6.10 -6.66
N LYS A 29 19.78 5.81 -7.76
CA LYS A 29 21.12 5.23 -7.72
C LYS A 29 22.15 6.22 -7.14
N CYS A 30 22.10 7.49 -7.53
CA CYS A 30 22.96 8.53 -6.96
C CYS A 30 22.67 8.80 -5.47
N ALA A 31 21.40 8.76 -5.04
CA ALA A 31 21.03 8.82 -3.63
C ALA A 31 21.65 7.67 -2.85
N ALA A 32 21.60 6.43 -3.38
CA ALA A 32 22.24 5.26 -2.79
C ALA A 32 23.79 5.31 -2.76
N TYR A 33 24.42 6.14 -3.60
CA TYR A 33 25.88 6.35 -3.60
C TYR A 33 26.34 7.53 -2.73
N SER A 34 25.42 8.41 -2.32
CA SER A 34 25.73 9.61 -1.52
C SER A 34 25.84 9.30 -0.01
N THR A 35 25.35 8.14 0.41
CA THR A 35 25.46 7.61 1.77
C THR A 35 26.80 6.89 1.92
N GLY A 36 27.83 7.65 2.27
CA GLY A 36 29.09 7.09 2.74
C GLY A 36 28.88 6.07 3.86
N GLU A 37 29.68 5.01 3.82
CA GLU A 37 29.72 3.91 4.80
C GLU A 37 29.57 4.42 6.25
N ASN A 38 28.42 4.09 6.87
CA ASN A 38 28.16 3.91 8.33
C ASN A 38 26.88 4.54 8.89
N THR A 39 26.07 5.25 8.12
CA THR A 39 24.67 5.50 8.52
C THR A 39 23.79 4.45 7.86
N ILE A 40 23.31 3.47 8.65
CA ILE A 40 22.17 2.65 8.27
C ILE A 40 20.99 3.62 8.18
N GLU A 41 20.80 4.22 7.01
CA GLU A 41 19.67 5.10 6.77
C GLU A 41 18.43 4.21 6.83
N ALA A 42 17.62 4.41 7.86
CA ALA A 42 16.38 3.66 8.06
C ALA A 42 15.51 3.86 6.81
N SER A 43 15.49 2.87 5.92
CA SER A 43 14.73 2.91 4.68
C SER A 43 13.47 2.09 4.88
N ILE A 44 12.33 2.79 4.93
CA ILE A 44 11.05 2.12 4.85
C ILE A 44 10.89 1.52 3.44
N ARG A 45 10.46 0.27 3.40
CA ARG A 45 10.19 -0.44 2.14
C ARG A 45 8.70 -0.63 1.90
N PHE A 46 7.91 -0.53 2.96
CA PHE A 46 6.51 -0.85 2.97
C PHE A 46 5.67 0.24 3.62
N LEU A 47 4.54 0.56 2.98
CA LEU A 47 3.50 1.41 3.56
C LEU A 47 2.24 0.56 3.78
N TRP A 48 1.71 0.60 5.00
CA TRP A 48 0.45 -0.06 5.33
C TRP A 48 -0.59 1.00 5.66
N MET A 49 -1.64 1.07 4.85
CA MET A 49 -2.70 2.07 4.96
C MET A 49 -3.98 1.37 5.40
N ASN A 50 -4.66 1.92 6.40
CA ASN A 50 -6.05 1.57 6.66
C ASN A 50 -6.92 2.77 6.31
N ILE A 51 -7.66 2.64 5.21
CA ILE A 51 -8.58 3.69 4.74
C ILE A 51 -10.00 3.47 5.23
N ALA A 52 -10.28 2.28 5.77
CA ALA A 52 -11.60 1.95 6.29
C ALA A 52 -11.82 2.62 7.63
N ASP A 53 -12.80 3.53 7.66
CA ASP A 53 -13.28 4.12 8.90
C ASP A 53 -13.89 3.03 9.80
N ARG A 54 -13.33 2.84 10.98
CA ARG A 54 -13.85 1.92 12.01
C ARG A 54 -14.41 2.65 13.22
N THR A 55 -14.78 3.93 13.13
CA THR A 55 -15.31 4.69 14.27
C THR A 55 -16.68 4.20 14.77
N THR A 56 -17.15 3.00 14.43
CA THR A 56 -18.39 2.44 15.00
C THR A 56 -18.35 2.32 16.53
N ASP A 57 -17.17 2.32 17.16
CA ASP A 57 -17.01 2.29 18.61
C ASP A 57 -16.51 3.62 19.23
N ALA A 58 -16.25 4.66 18.42
CA ALA A 58 -15.78 5.93 18.95
C ALA A 58 -16.96 6.74 19.55
N PRO A 59 -16.81 7.34 20.73
CA PRO A 59 -17.85 8.18 21.31
C PRO A 59 -18.17 9.36 20.38
N PRO A 60 -19.46 9.71 20.20
CA PRO A 60 -19.87 10.80 19.33
C PRO A 60 -19.28 12.13 19.84
N GLY A 61 -18.39 12.75 19.06
CA GLY A 61 -17.81 14.07 19.37
C GLY A 61 -16.31 14.22 19.08
N THR A 62 -15.58 13.13 18.86
CA THR A 62 -14.18 13.14 18.42
C THR A 62 -14.09 12.68 16.97
N SER A 63 -14.66 13.46 16.04
CA SER A 63 -14.34 13.30 14.62
C SER A 63 -13.09 14.13 14.31
N ASP A 64 -11.94 13.73 14.84
CA ASP A 64 -10.72 14.03 14.09
C ASP A 64 -10.80 13.17 12.83
N GLY A 65 -11.10 13.86 11.73
CA GLY A 65 -11.75 13.31 10.55
C GLY A 65 -10.92 12.25 9.84
N VAL A 66 -11.63 11.31 9.21
CA VAL A 66 -11.05 10.43 8.20
C VAL A 66 -10.31 11.29 7.17
N LEU A 67 -9.08 10.91 6.86
CA LEU A 67 -8.24 11.57 5.88
C LEU A 67 -8.96 11.66 4.53
N ASN A 68 -8.86 12.82 3.90
CA ASN A 68 -9.37 13.00 2.55
C ASN A 68 -8.42 12.36 1.53
N VAL A 69 -8.82 12.33 0.25
CA VAL A 69 -8.00 11.70 -0.79
C VAL A 69 -6.64 12.39 -0.98
N GLU A 70 -6.57 13.72 -0.90
CA GLU A 70 -5.33 14.49 -1.06
C GLU A 70 -4.34 14.17 0.06
N ASP A 71 -4.82 14.01 1.29
CA ASP A 71 -4.00 13.60 2.43
C ASP A 71 -3.36 12.22 2.17
N TRP A 72 -4.13 11.26 1.64
CA TRP A 72 -3.61 9.94 1.29
C TRP A 72 -2.60 9.98 0.14
N LEU A 73 -2.81 10.84 -0.86
CA LEU A 73 -1.84 11.01 -1.95
C LEU A 73 -0.52 11.60 -1.42
N ASN A 74 -0.59 12.58 -0.51
CA ASN A 74 0.60 13.14 0.15
C ASN A 74 1.37 12.08 0.95
N VAL A 75 0.67 11.20 1.68
CA VAL A 75 1.30 10.07 2.39
C VAL A 75 2.04 9.15 1.41
N ILE A 76 1.45 8.85 0.26
CA ILE A 76 2.09 8.01 -0.78
C ILE A 76 3.31 8.71 -1.36
N ASP A 77 3.20 9.99 -1.70
CA ASP A 77 4.30 10.78 -2.26
C ASP A 77 5.50 10.79 -1.32
N GLU A 78 5.24 11.04 -0.04
CA GLU A 78 6.29 11.05 0.97
C GLU A 78 6.88 9.65 1.16
N ALA A 79 6.05 8.62 1.32
CA ALA A 79 6.52 7.24 1.48
C ALA A 79 7.37 6.78 0.28
N ALA A 80 6.94 7.08 -0.95
CA ALA A 80 7.69 6.77 -2.17
C ALA A 80 9.05 7.48 -2.21
N SER A 81 9.11 8.74 -1.74
CA SER A 81 10.38 9.49 -1.65
C SER A 81 11.39 8.85 -0.67
N LEU A 82 10.91 8.04 0.27
CA LEU A 82 11.71 7.30 1.25
C LEU A 82 12.06 5.88 0.82
N GLY A 83 11.71 5.49 -0.41
CA GLY A 83 12.06 4.20 -0.98
C GLY A 83 11.03 3.09 -0.77
N VAL A 84 9.80 3.43 -0.35
CA VAL A 84 8.69 2.46 -0.36
C VAL A 84 8.49 1.94 -1.78
N CYS A 85 8.40 0.61 -1.90
CA CYS A 85 8.18 -0.06 -3.19
C CYS A 85 6.86 -0.83 -3.24
N CYS A 86 6.23 -1.07 -2.09
CA CYS A 86 5.00 -1.84 -1.98
C CYS A 86 4.09 -1.23 -0.92
N ILE A 87 2.81 -1.10 -1.26
CA ILE A 87 1.78 -0.61 -0.34
C ILE A 87 0.70 -1.68 -0.15
N VAL A 88 0.17 -1.79 1.06
CA VAL A 88 -1.06 -2.55 1.31
C VAL A 88 -2.12 -1.63 1.88
N ILE A 89 -3.29 -1.65 1.25
CA ILE A 89 -4.44 -0.80 1.61
C ILE A 89 -5.56 -1.68 2.15
N CYS A 90 -5.89 -1.52 3.43
CA CYS A 90 -7.02 -2.16 4.08
C CYS A 90 -8.31 -1.35 3.84
N THR A 91 -9.32 -1.99 3.24
CA THR A 91 -10.56 -1.33 2.79
C THR A 91 -11.79 -1.72 3.60
N GLY A 92 -11.64 -2.53 4.64
CA GLY A 92 -12.76 -2.96 5.47
C GLY A 92 -13.66 -4.00 4.80
N ASP A 93 -14.96 -3.96 5.12
CA ASP A 93 -15.91 -5.03 4.82
C ASP A 93 -16.56 -4.86 3.44
N ALA A 94 -16.39 -3.69 2.81
CA ALA A 94 -16.97 -3.35 1.51
C ALA A 94 -16.09 -2.36 0.74
N LEU A 95 -15.69 -2.73 -0.49
CA LEU A 95 -14.87 -1.87 -1.35
C LEU A 95 -15.60 -0.59 -1.76
N GLN A 96 -16.93 -0.66 -1.94
CA GLN A 96 -17.76 0.48 -2.33
C GLN A 96 -17.85 1.58 -1.26
N GLU A 97 -17.54 1.28 0.00
CA GLU A 97 -17.51 2.26 1.09
C GLU A 97 -16.29 3.19 1.00
N ASN A 98 -15.30 2.82 0.17
CA ASN A 98 -14.02 3.52 0.06
C ASN A 98 -13.76 3.96 -1.39
N PRO A 99 -14.54 4.89 -1.96
CA PRO A 99 -14.39 5.29 -3.37
C PRO A 99 -13.03 5.96 -3.67
N SER A 100 -12.37 6.53 -2.65
CA SER A 100 -11.01 7.07 -2.75
C SER A 100 -9.96 6.01 -3.07
N LEU A 101 -10.20 4.74 -2.72
CA LEU A 101 -9.30 3.61 -2.97
C LEU A 101 -8.76 3.60 -4.40
N TRP A 102 -9.64 3.74 -5.39
CA TRP A 102 -9.27 3.63 -6.80
C TRP A 102 -8.33 4.75 -7.23
N THR A 103 -8.52 5.95 -6.69
CA THR A 103 -7.65 7.12 -6.96
C THR A 103 -6.29 6.91 -6.31
N ILE A 104 -6.27 6.43 -5.07
CA ILE A 104 -5.06 6.10 -4.30
C ILE A 104 -4.24 5.03 -5.02
N CYS A 105 -4.87 3.94 -5.48
CA CYS A 105 -4.21 2.87 -6.23
C CYS A 105 -3.65 3.36 -7.58
N ASP A 106 -4.44 4.10 -8.37
CA ASP A 106 -4.00 4.64 -9.66
C ASP A 106 -2.78 5.57 -9.49
N TRP A 107 -2.82 6.44 -8.48
CA TRP A 107 -1.73 7.34 -8.16
C TRP A 107 -0.44 6.59 -7.79
N ALA A 108 -0.53 5.65 -6.84
CA ALA A 108 0.59 4.83 -6.40
C ALA A 108 1.28 4.10 -7.57
N GLN A 109 0.49 3.53 -8.49
CA GLN A 109 1.02 2.78 -9.64
C GLN A 109 1.57 3.70 -10.73
N ARG A 110 0.82 4.73 -11.13
CA ARG A 110 1.19 5.54 -12.30
C ARG A 110 2.31 6.51 -12.01
N ILE A 111 2.27 7.16 -10.84
CA ILE A 111 3.24 8.20 -10.48
C ILE A 111 4.52 7.55 -9.95
N HIS A 112 4.38 6.55 -9.08
CA HIS A 112 5.52 5.99 -8.34
C HIS A 112 5.91 4.57 -8.75
N GLY A 113 5.08 3.87 -9.54
CA GLY A 113 5.37 2.50 -9.95
C GLY A 113 5.32 1.49 -8.80
N LEU A 114 4.51 1.75 -7.77
CA LEU A 114 4.41 0.92 -6.59
C LEU A 114 3.59 -0.34 -6.84
N ASP A 115 3.97 -1.45 -6.20
CA ASP A 115 3.11 -2.62 -6.08
C ASP A 115 2.01 -2.36 -5.06
N VAL A 116 0.76 -2.69 -5.41
CA VAL A 116 -0.43 -2.42 -4.59
C VAL A 116 -1.13 -3.72 -4.21
N GLY A 117 -1.17 -4.01 -2.91
CA GLY A 117 -2.04 -5.00 -2.32
C GLY A 117 -3.32 -4.36 -1.78
N ILE A 118 -4.48 -4.78 -2.25
CA ILE A 118 -5.78 -4.36 -1.70
C ILE A 118 -6.24 -5.44 -0.74
N HIS A 119 -6.25 -5.16 0.56
CA HIS A 119 -6.74 -6.08 1.57
C HIS A 119 -8.22 -5.80 1.87
N ALA A 120 -9.09 -6.68 1.38
CA ALA A 120 -10.53 -6.58 1.52
C ALA A 120 -11.09 -7.73 2.38
N ARG A 121 -11.95 -7.38 3.34
CA ARG A 121 -12.66 -8.35 4.20
C ARG A 121 -14.06 -8.70 3.66
N CYS A 122 -14.41 -8.16 2.50
CA CYS A 122 -15.68 -8.45 1.83
C CYS A 122 -15.75 -9.91 1.36
N ALA A 123 -16.92 -10.53 1.51
CA ALA A 123 -17.19 -11.86 0.97
C ALA A 123 -17.56 -11.85 -0.52
N GLU A 124 -17.93 -10.68 -1.05
CA GLU A 124 -18.44 -10.48 -2.41
C GLU A 124 -17.91 -9.17 -2.99
N ILE A 125 -17.69 -9.14 -4.30
CA ILE A 125 -17.24 -7.96 -5.05
C ILE A 125 -18.22 -7.75 -6.21
N GLY A 126 -18.83 -6.58 -6.26
CA GLY A 126 -19.83 -6.25 -7.25
C GLY A 126 -19.23 -5.92 -8.63
N PRO A 127 -20.07 -5.84 -9.68
CA PRO A 127 -19.60 -5.56 -11.04
C PRO A 127 -18.85 -4.23 -11.16
N LYS A 128 -19.25 -3.20 -10.39
CA LYS A 128 -18.58 -1.89 -10.43
C LYS A 128 -17.17 -1.95 -9.89
N GLU A 129 -16.96 -2.70 -8.81
CA GLU A 129 -15.67 -2.90 -8.17
C GLU A 129 -14.76 -3.77 -9.07
N ILE A 130 -15.31 -4.79 -9.72
CA ILE A 130 -14.60 -5.59 -10.74
C ILE A 130 -14.10 -4.69 -11.88
N GLU A 131 -14.95 -3.82 -12.43
CA GLU A 131 -14.55 -2.90 -13.49
C GLU A 131 -13.55 -1.83 -12.99
N ALA A 132 -13.57 -1.48 -11.70
CA ALA A 132 -12.53 -0.64 -11.10
C ALA A 132 -11.18 -1.37 -11.01
N LEU A 133 -11.17 -2.61 -10.51
CA LEU A 133 -9.97 -3.45 -10.44
C LEU A 133 -9.34 -3.68 -11.82
N LYS A 134 -10.15 -3.90 -12.85
CA LYS A 134 -9.68 -4.10 -14.23
C LYS A 134 -8.99 -2.88 -14.84
N ARG A 135 -9.23 -1.68 -14.33
CA ARG A 135 -8.60 -0.43 -14.78
C ARG A 135 -7.22 -0.19 -14.19
N LEU A 136 -6.91 -0.84 -13.06
CA LEU A 136 -5.58 -0.78 -12.44
C LEU A 136 -4.56 -1.61 -13.24
N ASP A 137 -3.27 -1.33 -13.04
CA ASP A 137 -2.21 -2.14 -13.63
C ASP A 137 -2.16 -3.52 -12.97
N ARG A 138 -2.64 -4.51 -13.71
CA ARG A 138 -2.75 -5.90 -13.25
C ARG A 138 -1.41 -6.53 -12.90
N ALA A 139 -0.29 -6.06 -13.45
CA ALA A 139 1.03 -6.56 -13.08
C ALA A 139 1.47 -6.06 -11.70
N HIS A 140 0.88 -4.94 -11.26
CA HIS A 140 1.18 -4.26 -9.99
C HIS A 140 0.00 -4.26 -9.01
N THR A 141 -1.07 -5.03 -9.26
CA THR A 141 -2.23 -5.14 -8.36
C THR A 141 -2.47 -6.57 -7.89
N TRP A 142 -2.72 -6.73 -6.59
CA TRP A 142 -3.20 -7.96 -5.97
C TRP A 142 -4.39 -7.66 -5.06
N LEU A 143 -5.39 -8.53 -5.10
CA LEU A 143 -6.51 -8.53 -4.17
C LEU A 143 -6.26 -9.59 -3.09
N PHE A 144 -6.06 -9.17 -1.86
CA PHE A 144 -5.92 -10.04 -0.70
C PHE A 144 -7.23 -10.12 0.08
N VAL A 145 -7.70 -11.33 0.34
CA VAL A 145 -8.95 -11.61 1.03
C VAL A 145 -8.74 -12.65 2.11
N ASN A 146 -9.60 -12.69 3.12
CA ASN A 146 -9.52 -13.73 4.14
C ASN A 146 -9.74 -15.13 3.52
N SER A 147 -9.16 -16.18 4.12
CA SER A 147 -9.31 -17.56 3.61
C SER A 147 -10.78 -17.98 3.45
N GLU A 148 -11.67 -17.52 4.33
CA GLU A 148 -13.11 -17.76 4.28
C GLU A 148 -13.78 -17.18 3.03
N ALA A 149 -13.30 -16.03 2.54
CA ALA A 149 -13.82 -15.36 1.35
C ALA A 149 -13.17 -15.86 0.06
N TYR A 150 -11.95 -16.42 0.15
CA TYR A 150 -11.17 -16.85 -1.01
C TYR A 150 -11.93 -17.80 -1.94
N GLY A 151 -12.60 -18.82 -1.38
CA GLY A 151 -13.33 -19.80 -2.20
C GLY A 151 -14.44 -19.18 -3.07
N LYS A 152 -15.05 -18.08 -2.62
CA LYS A 152 -16.09 -17.35 -3.37
C LYS A 152 -15.48 -16.40 -4.39
N LEU A 153 -14.34 -15.79 -4.07
CA LEU A 153 -13.71 -14.74 -4.87
C LEU A 153 -12.65 -15.25 -5.84
N ALA A 154 -12.21 -16.52 -5.73
CA ALA A 154 -11.26 -17.13 -6.66
C ALA A 154 -11.75 -17.10 -8.12
N ALA A 155 -13.06 -17.09 -8.36
CA ALA A 155 -13.62 -16.96 -9.70
C ALA A 155 -13.23 -15.65 -10.41
N LEU A 156 -12.83 -14.61 -9.67
CA LEU A 156 -12.31 -13.35 -10.24
C LEU A 156 -10.98 -13.54 -10.98
N GLU A 157 -10.27 -14.64 -10.76
CA GLU A 157 -9.08 -14.96 -11.57
C GLU A 157 -9.41 -15.15 -13.05
N HIS A 158 -10.64 -15.57 -13.39
CA HIS A 158 -11.12 -15.62 -14.77
C HIS A 158 -11.26 -14.24 -15.42
N GLU A 159 -11.41 -13.19 -14.60
CA GLU A 159 -11.39 -11.79 -15.02
C GLU A 159 -9.97 -11.20 -15.02
N HIS A 160 -8.94 -12.05 -14.87
CA HIS A 160 -7.53 -11.70 -14.73
C HIS A 160 -7.22 -10.81 -13.51
N ILE A 161 -7.98 -10.97 -12.43
CA ILE A 161 -7.73 -10.33 -11.14
C ILE A 161 -6.99 -11.33 -10.24
N ARG A 162 -5.80 -11.00 -9.78
CA ARG A 162 -5.02 -11.86 -8.87
C ARG A 162 -5.63 -11.82 -7.47
N VAL A 163 -6.23 -12.93 -7.04
CA VAL A 163 -6.84 -13.05 -5.71
C VAL A 163 -5.96 -13.95 -4.83
N ARG A 164 -5.60 -13.51 -3.63
CA ARG A 164 -4.74 -14.27 -2.70
C ARG A 164 -5.29 -14.21 -1.29
N ILE A 165 -4.84 -15.13 -0.43
CA ILE A 165 -5.21 -15.15 0.97
C ILE A 165 -4.39 -14.11 1.75
N ALA A 166 -5.07 -13.28 2.54
CA ALA A 166 -4.50 -12.22 3.38
C ALA A 166 -4.04 -12.70 4.76
N ASP A 167 -4.58 -13.83 5.21
CA ASP A 167 -4.37 -14.37 6.55
C ASP A 167 -2.88 -14.54 6.84
N VAL A 168 -2.49 -14.14 8.04
CA VAL A 168 -1.14 -14.32 8.58
C VAL A 168 -1.27 -15.25 9.79
N CYS A 169 -0.70 -16.43 9.68
CA CYS A 169 -0.70 -17.43 10.75
C CYS A 169 0.62 -17.42 11.54
N ALA A 170 0.67 -18.21 12.62
CA ALA A 170 1.87 -18.35 13.44
C ALA A 170 3.08 -18.85 12.62
N GLU A 171 2.83 -19.66 11.59
CA GLU A 171 3.86 -20.13 10.65
C GLU A 171 4.42 -19.01 9.76
N ASP A 172 3.63 -17.97 9.47
CA ASP A 172 4.12 -16.80 8.75
C ASP A 172 4.99 -15.93 9.67
N HIS A 173 4.54 -15.70 10.90
CA HIS A 173 5.26 -14.89 11.89
C HIS A 173 4.68 -14.99 13.32
N GLU A 174 5.56 -14.99 14.33
CA GLU A 174 5.22 -14.77 15.75
C GLU A 174 6.13 -13.68 16.35
N PRO A 175 5.62 -12.84 17.28
CA PRO A 175 6.46 -11.90 18.03
C PRO A 175 7.67 -12.58 18.71
N PRO A 176 8.85 -11.95 18.71
CA PRO A 176 9.11 -10.55 18.43
C PRO A 176 9.13 -10.26 16.92
N CYS A 177 8.63 -9.09 16.54
CA CYS A 177 8.49 -8.71 15.14
C CYS A 177 9.52 -7.66 14.75
N GLU A 178 10.42 -7.99 13.82
CA GLU A 178 11.40 -7.07 13.23
C GLU A 178 10.86 -6.38 11.96
N MET A 179 9.67 -6.78 11.49
CA MET A 179 9.05 -6.18 10.30
C MET A 179 8.79 -4.66 10.41
N PRO A 180 8.46 -4.09 11.59
CA PRO A 180 8.30 -2.65 11.76
C PRO A 180 9.51 -1.80 11.33
N ASP A 181 10.73 -2.36 11.33
CA ASP A 181 11.94 -1.63 10.93
C ASP A 181 11.92 -1.15 9.47
N SER A 182 11.04 -1.74 8.65
CA SER A 182 10.90 -1.44 7.22
C SER A 182 9.49 -1.00 6.82
N LEU A 183 8.64 -0.69 7.79
CA LEU A 183 7.20 -0.52 7.64
C LEU A 183 6.72 0.69 8.41
N VAL A 184 5.77 1.43 7.84
CA VAL A 184 4.94 2.38 8.59
C VAL A 184 3.46 2.08 8.39
N PHE A 185 2.67 2.15 9.47
CA PHE A 185 1.22 1.99 9.42
C PHE A 185 0.53 3.34 9.58
N VAL A 186 -0.44 3.63 8.72
CA VAL A 186 -1.24 4.86 8.74
C VAL A 186 -2.71 4.50 8.94
N ALA A 187 -3.28 5.01 10.04
CA ALA A 187 -4.67 4.82 10.40
C ALA A 187 -5.60 5.78 9.63
N PRO A 188 -6.93 5.54 9.61
CA PRO A 188 -7.87 6.34 8.84
C PRO A 188 -7.89 7.82 9.22
N ASP A 189 -7.56 8.12 10.47
CA ASP A 189 -7.49 9.45 11.06
C ASP A 189 -6.12 10.12 10.90
N GLY A 190 -5.18 9.50 10.18
CA GLY A 190 -3.84 10.02 9.97
C GLY A 190 -2.84 9.74 11.09
N ASN A 191 -3.24 9.04 12.14
CA ASN A 191 -2.30 8.58 13.16
C ASN A 191 -1.36 7.51 12.60
N LEU A 192 -0.08 7.66 12.93
CA LEU A 192 0.99 6.76 12.55
C LEU A 192 1.24 5.77 13.69
N TYR A 193 1.41 4.49 13.34
CA TYR A 193 1.70 3.42 14.29
C TYR A 193 2.85 2.55 13.78
N THR A 194 3.52 1.88 14.73
CA THR A 194 4.59 0.91 14.46
C THR A 194 4.16 -0.19 13.49
N CYS A 195 2.93 -0.72 13.63
CA CYS A 195 2.31 -1.63 12.66
C CYS A 195 0.78 -1.72 12.90
N GLY A 196 0.07 -2.44 12.03
CA GLY A 196 -1.39 -2.62 12.14
C GLY A 196 -1.86 -3.38 13.39
N LEU A 197 -1.02 -4.23 13.99
CA LEU A 197 -1.37 -5.01 15.19
C LEU A 197 -1.68 -4.13 16.41
N VAL A 198 -1.02 -2.98 16.50
CA VAL A 198 -1.09 -2.05 17.64
C VAL A 198 -1.97 -0.83 17.37
N LEU A 199 -2.79 -0.87 16.31
CA LEU A 199 -3.75 0.18 16.00
C LEU A 199 -4.62 0.51 17.23
N GLY A 200 -4.66 1.81 17.56
CA GLY A 200 -5.41 2.38 18.69
C GLY A 200 -4.70 2.29 20.03
N ASN A 201 -3.45 1.81 20.08
CA ASN A 201 -2.64 1.82 21.29
C ASN A 201 -1.64 2.99 21.25
N ASP A 202 -1.90 4.02 22.05
CA ASP A 202 -1.05 5.23 22.12
C ASP A 202 0.40 4.94 22.51
N GLN A 203 0.69 3.83 23.19
CA GLN A 203 2.08 3.44 23.52
C GLN A 203 2.92 3.11 22.28
N TYR A 204 2.29 2.82 21.15
CA TYR A 204 2.93 2.51 19.87
C TYR A 204 2.60 3.52 18.79
N ARG A 205 2.03 4.68 19.17
CA ARG A 205 1.75 5.78 18.26
C ARG A 205 3.05 6.53 17.96
N LEU A 206 3.36 6.66 16.68
CA LEU A 206 4.56 7.35 16.19
C LEU A 206 4.30 8.84 15.94
N GLY A 207 3.04 9.29 15.92
CA GLY A 207 2.65 10.68 15.68
C GLY A 207 1.49 10.76 14.70
N HIS A 208 1.36 11.88 14.00
CA HIS A 208 0.33 12.11 13.01
C HIS A 208 0.90 12.69 11.70
N ILE A 209 0.33 12.32 10.55
CA ILE A 209 0.87 12.72 9.21
C ILE A 209 0.95 14.24 8.99
N MET A 210 0.13 15.01 9.70
CA MET A 210 0.10 16.49 9.60
C MET A 210 1.04 17.17 10.60
N GLU A 211 1.59 16.45 11.58
CA GLU A 211 2.44 17.04 12.61
C GLU A 211 3.90 17.14 12.18
N ARG A 212 4.39 16.11 11.49
CA ARG A 212 5.78 16.02 11.02
C ARG A 212 5.91 15.10 9.81
N PRO A 213 6.93 15.32 8.95
CA PRO A 213 7.21 14.43 7.83
C PRO A 213 7.49 12.99 8.31
N LEU A 214 7.02 11.98 7.58
CA LEU A 214 7.35 10.55 7.76
C LEU A 214 8.84 10.33 7.94
N ASN A 215 9.71 11.03 7.20
CA ASN A 215 11.16 10.85 7.32
C ASN A 215 11.68 11.12 8.74
N SER A 216 11.06 12.07 9.42
CA SER A 216 11.40 12.53 10.75
C SER A 216 10.81 11.61 11.80
N VAL A 217 9.68 10.96 11.49
CA VAL A 217 9.07 9.92 12.33
C VAL A 217 9.93 8.66 12.30
N ILE A 218 10.35 8.21 11.11
CA ILE A 218 11.07 6.96 10.91
C ILE A 218 12.50 7.02 11.48
N GLY A 219 13.14 8.19 11.39
CA GLY A 219 14.49 8.41 11.90
C GLY A 219 14.56 8.71 13.40
N ASP A 220 13.43 8.74 14.11
CA ASP A 220 13.37 9.14 15.53
C ASP A 220 13.62 7.95 16.46
N PRO A 221 14.80 7.86 17.11
CA PRO A 221 15.14 6.71 17.96
C PRO A 221 14.33 6.67 19.26
N ASP A 222 13.64 7.75 19.64
CA ASP A 222 12.85 7.83 20.85
C ASP A 222 11.42 7.27 20.67
N LEU A 223 11.05 6.92 19.44
CA LEU A 223 9.75 6.33 19.11
C LEU A 223 9.74 4.81 19.20
N PRO A 224 8.57 4.21 19.47
CA PRO A 224 8.41 2.77 19.68
C PRO A 224 8.43 1.97 18.37
N HIS A 225 9.55 1.93 17.66
CA HIS A 225 9.70 1.19 16.39
C HIS A 225 9.72 -0.34 16.52
N PHE A 226 9.43 -0.91 17.70
CA PHE A 226 9.50 -2.34 17.96
C PHE A 226 8.27 -2.87 18.69
N ILE A 227 7.82 -4.09 18.33
CA ILE A 227 6.71 -4.78 18.99
C ILE A 227 7.24 -5.93 19.86
N PRO A 228 7.16 -5.82 21.20
CA PRO A 228 7.63 -6.86 22.10
C PRO A 228 6.69 -8.08 22.13
N LYS A 229 7.23 -9.23 22.54
CA LYS A 229 6.49 -10.49 22.73
C LYS A 229 5.28 -10.39 23.64
N SER A 230 5.25 -9.41 24.53
CA SER A 230 4.16 -9.20 25.49
C SER A 230 2.89 -8.62 24.86
N VAL A 231 2.95 -8.10 23.63
CA VAL A 231 1.75 -7.62 22.93
C VAL A 231 0.92 -8.83 22.52
N PRO A 232 -0.31 -8.98 23.02
CA PRO A 232 -1.14 -10.12 22.68
C PRO A 232 -1.47 -10.09 21.19
N HIS A 233 -1.36 -11.23 20.53
CA HIS A 233 -1.83 -11.37 19.17
C HIS A 233 -3.35 -11.12 19.14
N ARG A 234 -3.79 -10.20 18.28
CA ARG A 234 -5.20 -9.99 17.99
C ARG A 234 -5.55 -10.84 16.77
N GLU A 235 -6.69 -11.52 16.82
CA GLU A 235 -7.24 -12.20 15.66
C GLU A 235 -7.32 -11.21 14.49
N ASN A 236 -6.70 -11.56 13.36
CA ASN A 236 -6.54 -10.70 12.18
C ASN A 236 -5.69 -9.43 12.35
N GLY A 237 -5.00 -9.24 13.48
CA GLY A 237 -4.17 -8.05 13.73
C GLY A 237 -2.97 -7.92 12.77
N CYS A 238 -2.47 -9.05 12.28
CA CYS A 238 -1.42 -9.10 11.26
C CYS A 238 -1.96 -9.33 9.84
N ALA A 239 -3.26 -9.53 9.65
CA ALA A 239 -3.83 -9.75 8.32
C ALA A 239 -3.63 -8.49 7.47
N GLY A 240 -2.99 -8.63 6.32
CA GLY A 240 -2.58 -7.48 5.50
C GLY A 240 -1.16 -6.97 5.75
N CYS A 241 -0.34 -7.64 6.57
CA CYS A 241 1.04 -7.22 6.83
C CYS A 241 1.87 -7.15 5.53
N PRO A 242 2.33 -5.97 5.08
CA PRO A 242 2.94 -5.82 3.76
C PRO A 242 4.21 -6.65 3.55
N PRO A 243 5.17 -6.78 4.49
CA PRO A 243 6.34 -7.62 4.28
C PRO A 243 5.99 -9.09 3.96
N ILE A 244 4.95 -9.62 4.59
CA ILE A 244 4.47 -10.99 4.35
C ILE A 244 3.77 -11.06 3.00
N LEU A 245 2.86 -10.13 2.71
CA LEU A 245 2.13 -10.13 1.44
C LEU A 245 3.03 -9.87 0.24
N ALA A 246 4.01 -8.97 0.37
CA ALA A 246 5.01 -8.69 -0.66
C ALA A 246 5.88 -9.92 -0.97
N LYS A 247 6.22 -10.73 0.05
CA LYS A 247 6.87 -12.02 -0.17
C LYS A 247 6.00 -12.93 -1.04
N ARG A 248 4.69 -13.03 -0.74
CA ARG A 248 3.72 -13.80 -1.56
C ARG A 248 3.63 -13.26 -3.00
N MET A 249 3.62 -11.93 -3.18
CA MET A 249 3.64 -11.28 -4.51
C MET A 249 4.91 -11.65 -5.30
N ALA A 250 6.07 -11.64 -4.64
CA ALA A 250 7.37 -11.93 -5.25
C ALA A 250 7.53 -13.40 -5.63
N GLU A 251 7.05 -14.32 -4.79
CA GLU A 251 7.06 -15.76 -5.09
C GLU A 251 6.25 -16.07 -6.35
N GLU A 252 5.10 -15.42 -6.53
CA GLU A 252 4.25 -15.57 -7.71
C GLU A 252 4.89 -14.96 -8.97
N SER A 253 5.52 -13.79 -8.85
CA SER A 253 6.16 -13.12 -10.00
C SER A 253 7.36 -13.91 -10.55
N ASN A 254 7.98 -14.74 -9.71
CA ASN A 254 9.06 -15.65 -10.11
C ASN A 254 8.55 -17.01 -10.59
N HIS A 255 7.25 -17.27 -10.49
CA HIS A 255 6.64 -18.46 -11.08
C HIS A 255 6.23 -18.11 -12.53
N PRO A 256 6.83 -18.74 -13.56
CA PRO A 256 6.38 -18.53 -14.92
C PRO A 256 4.92 -18.97 -14.99
N LEU A 257 4.02 -18.01 -15.18
CA LEU A 257 2.64 -18.28 -15.57
C LEU A 257 2.72 -19.26 -16.75
N HIS A 258 2.07 -20.41 -16.56
CA HIS A 258 2.04 -21.54 -17.49
C HIS A 258 2.21 -21.12 -18.96
N ALA A 259 3.21 -21.74 -19.60
CA ALA A 259 3.31 -21.88 -21.05
C ALA A 259 2.03 -22.48 -21.65
#